data_AF-A0A4R6QHM2-F1
#
_entry.id   AF-A0A4R6QHM2-F1
#
_cell.length_a   1.000
_cell.length_b   1.000
_cell.length_c   1.000
_cell.angle_alpha   90.00
_cell.angle_beta   90.00
_cell.angle_gamma   90.00
#
_symmetry.space_group_name_H-M   'P 1'
#
loop_
_entity.id
_entity.type
_entity.pdbx_description
1 polymer ?
#
loop_
_entity_poly.entity_id
_entity_poly.type
_entity_poly.pdbx_seq_one_letter_code
_entity_poly.pdbx_strand_id
1 'polypeptide(L)'
;MHRRSALILSLALSLGLGACAHLGRDPQLSPALSTGDDVVARYGPPARIWTNADGGRTLEYSQQPWGTSCYMVRLGPDGRMISIEDTLLYASRFSIEPGMTPEQVSRLLGRERSRVFFSLSREDVWDWNVMPDQSGYKLRFNVHFKNGTVFRLSQSTVFPDKFFPFED
;
A
#
# COMPACT_ATOMS: atom_id res chain seq x y z
N MET A 1 43.85 0.86 -13.74
CA MET A 1 42.52 0.79 -14.39
C MET A 1 41.36 0.40 -13.44
N HIS A 2 41.61 -0.10 -12.22
CA HIS A 2 40.55 -0.54 -11.28
C HIS A 2 39.74 0.56 -10.58
N ARG A 3 40.25 1.79 -10.46
CA ARG A 3 39.54 2.91 -9.82
C ARG A 3 38.36 3.45 -10.64
N ARG A 4 38.38 3.28 -11.97
CA ARG A 4 37.30 3.75 -12.87
C ARG A 4 36.12 2.79 -12.90
N SER A 5 36.36 1.49 -12.77
CA SER A 5 35.30 0.46 -12.73
C SER A 5 34.49 0.50 -11.42
N ALA A 6 35.12 0.84 -10.30
CA ALA A 6 34.43 0.97 -9.01
C ALA A 6 33.44 2.16 -8.98
N LEU A 7 33.75 3.26 -9.67
CA LEU A 7 32.88 4.44 -9.74
C LEU A 7 31.63 4.23 -10.62
N ILE A 8 31.70 3.35 -11.62
CA ILE A 8 30.58 3.05 -12.52
C ILE A 8 29.57 2.11 -11.82
N LEU A 9 30.04 1.19 -10.97
CA LEU A 9 29.16 0.30 -10.21
C LEU A 9 28.33 1.04 -9.14
N SER A 10 28.89 2.08 -8.53
CA SER A 10 28.21 2.87 -7.50
C SER A 10 27.13 3.80 -8.06
N LEU A 11 27.23 4.22 -9.32
CA LEU A 11 26.26 5.12 -9.96
C LEU A 11 25.06 4.36 -10.55
N ALA A 12 25.22 3.08 -10.89
CA ALA A 12 24.12 2.24 -11.36
C ALA A 12 23.18 1.80 -10.22
N LEU A 13 23.69 1.70 -8.98
CA LEU A 13 22.89 1.26 -7.83
C LEU A 13 21.97 2.35 -7.27
N SER A 14 22.27 3.62 -7.52
CA SER A 14 21.48 4.75 -7.02
C SER A 14 20.22 5.06 -7.84
N LEU A 15 20.07 4.55 -9.06
CA LEU A 15 18.88 4.79 -9.88
C LEU A 15 17.73 3.79 -9.66
N GLY A 16 17.96 2.66 -8.99
CA GLY A 16 16.93 1.62 -8.81
C GLY A 16 15.97 1.84 -7.64
N LEU A 17 16.34 2.66 -6.66
CA LEU A 17 15.63 2.75 -5.37
C LEU A 17 14.41 3.70 -5.39
N GLY A 18 14.23 4.48 -6.45
CA GLY A 18 13.12 5.44 -6.56
C GLY A 18 11.80 4.85 -7.08
N ALA A 19 11.82 3.67 -7.71
CA ALA A 19 10.65 3.14 -8.41
C ALA A 19 9.48 2.88 -7.46
N CYS A 20 9.70 2.29 -6.29
CA CYS A 20 8.60 1.87 -5.40
C CYS A 20 7.72 3.02 -4.87
N ALA A 21 8.18 4.28 -4.94
CA ALA A 21 7.47 5.43 -4.38
C ALA A 21 6.54 6.15 -5.39
N HIS A 22 6.58 5.81 -6.69
CA HIS A 22 5.97 6.65 -7.74
C HIS A 22 4.91 5.96 -8.62
N LEU A 23 4.51 4.71 -8.32
CA LEU A 23 3.63 3.91 -9.19
C LEU A 23 2.32 4.64 -9.57
N GLY A 24 1.72 5.39 -8.64
CA GLY A 24 0.48 6.13 -8.89
C GLY A 24 0.58 7.31 -9.86
N ARG A 25 1.78 7.76 -10.25
CA ARG A 25 2.00 8.91 -11.15
C ARG A 25 3.09 8.65 -12.18
N ASP A 26 3.32 7.38 -12.53
CA ASP A 26 4.35 7.03 -13.49
C ASP A 26 3.97 7.51 -14.91
N PRO A 27 4.71 8.46 -15.52
CA PRO A 27 4.40 8.94 -16.85
C PRO A 27 4.61 7.89 -17.95
N GLN A 28 5.28 6.77 -17.65
CA GLN A 28 5.52 5.69 -18.60
C GLN A 28 4.44 4.61 -18.56
N LEU A 29 3.49 4.69 -17.62
CA LEU A 29 2.31 3.83 -17.57
C LEU A 29 1.09 4.61 -18.05
N SER A 30 0.42 4.10 -19.08
CA SER A 30 -0.75 4.75 -19.67
C SER A 30 -1.93 3.77 -19.74
N PRO A 31 -3.12 4.16 -19.24
CA PRO A 31 -4.33 3.35 -19.40
C PRO A 31 -4.59 2.97 -20.86
N ALA A 32 -5.14 1.78 -21.06
CA ALA A 32 -5.37 1.10 -22.34
C ALA A 32 -4.13 0.79 -23.19
N LEU A 33 -2.98 1.42 -22.95
CA LEU A 33 -1.75 1.16 -23.71
C LEU A 33 -0.84 0.15 -23.01
N SER A 34 -0.53 0.39 -21.74
CA SER A 34 0.36 -0.45 -20.93
C SER A 34 -0.30 -1.78 -20.57
N THR A 35 0.52 -2.81 -20.39
CA THR A 35 0.12 -4.16 -20.00
C THR A 35 0.52 -4.47 -18.56
N GLY A 36 -0.02 -5.55 -18.00
CA GLY A 36 0.46 -6.07 -16.72
C GLY A 36 1.96 -6.40 -16.71
N ASP A 37 2.49 -6.86 -17.84
CA ASP A 37 3.91 -7.21 -17.97
C ASP A 37 4.80 -5.96 -17.95
N ASP A 38 4.35 -4.84 -18.53
CA ASP A 38 5.06 -3.56 -18.44
C ASP A 38 5.16 -3.06 -16.99
N VAL A 39 4.09 -3.25 -16.21
CA VAL A 39 4.06 -2.89 -14.79
C VAL A 39 5.01 -3.79 -14.01
N VAL A 40 4.99 -5.11 -14.24
CA VAL A 40 5.88 -6.07 -13.56
C VAL A 40 7.34 -5.86 -13.93
N ALA A 41 7.65 -5.57 -15.19
CA ALA A 41 9.02 -5.30 -15.65
C ALA A 41 9.62 -4.07 -14.94
N ARG A 42 8.78 -3.11 -14.56
CA ARG A 42 9.20 -1.86 -13.92
C ARG A 42 9.21 -1.92 -12.39
N TYR A 43 8.18 -2.51 -11.80
CA TYR A 43 7.93 -2.48 -10.36
C TYR A 43 8.20 -3.82 -9.67
N GLY A 44 8.57 -4.84 -10.44
CA GLY A 44 8.71 -6.21 -9.95
C GLY A 44 7.35 -6.90 -9.78
N PRO A 45 7.37 -8.12 -9.23
CA PRO A 45 6.15 -8.88 -9.00
C PRO A 45 5.25 -8.17 -7.97
N PRO A 46 3.92 -8.19 -8.15
CA PRO A 46 3.00 -7.64 -7.16
C PRO A 46 3.00 -8.47 -5.88
N ALA A 47 2.63 -7.84 -4.76
CA ALA A 47 2.48 -8.53 -3.49
C ALA A 47 1.32 -9.55 -3.51
N ARG A 48 0.29 -9.27 -4.31
CA ARG A 48 -0.89 -10.12 -4.50
C ARG A 48 -1.52 -9.85 -5.87
N ILE A 49 -2.15 -10.88 -6.44
CA ILE A 49 -2.99 -10.75 -7.63
C ILE A 49 -4.41 -11.13 -7.25
N TRP A 50 -5.35 -10.27 -7.62
CA TRP A 50 -6.76 -10.43 -7.35
C TRP A 50 -7.52 -10.72 -8.65
N THR A 51 -8.29 -11.80 -8.71
CA THR A 51 -9.18 -12.05 -9.86
C THR A 51 -10.40 -11.14 -9.79
N ASN A 52 -10.75 -10.49 -10.90
CA ASN A 52 -11.93 -9.65 -11.03
C ASN A 52 -13.09 -10.45 -11.66
N ALA A 53 -14.33 -10.07 -11.37
CA ALA A 53 -15.52 -10.75 -11.90
C ALA A 53 -15.68 -10.61 -13.42
N ASP A 54 -15.08 -9.58 -14.02
CA ASP A 54 -15.06 -9.32 -15.47
C ASP A 54 -14.00 -10.14 -16.22
N GLY A 55 -13.33 -11.08 -15.55
CA GLY A 55 -12.23 -11.88 -16.11
C GLY A 55 -10.88 -11.15 -16.11
N GLY A 56 -10.85 -9.87 -15.71
CA GLY A 56 -9.62 -9.14 -15.49
C GLY A 56 -8.92 -9.53 -14.18
N ARG A 57 -7.85 -8.82 -13.86
CA ARG A 57 -7.11 -9.00 -12.61
C ARG A 57 -6.63 -7.66 -12.06
N THR A 58 -6.45 -7.58 -10.75
CA THR A 58 -5.87 -6.41 -10.09
C THR A 58 -4.54 -6.82 -9.45
N LEU A 59 -3.47 -6.09 -9.80
CA LEU A 59 -2.15 -6.27 -9.20
C LEU A 59 -2.03 -5.35 -7.99
N GLU A 60 -1.72 -5.91 -6.83
CA GLU A 60 -1.55 -5.17 -5.58
C GLU A 60 -0.06 -4.88 -5.33
N TYR A 61 0.27 -3.60 -5.20
CA TYR A 61 1.59 -3.11 -4.80
C TYR A 61 1.47 -2.34 -3.48
N SER A 62 1.49 -3.07 -2.37
CA SER A 62 1.46 -2.51 -1.02
C SER A 62 2.84 -2.05 -0.57
N GLN A 63 2.93 -0.85 0.00
CA GLN A 63 4.14 -0.37 0.66
C GLN A 63 4.15 -0.67 2.17
N GLN A 64 3.10 -1.31 2.70
CA GLN A 64 3.07 -1.73 4.10
C GLN A 64 4.17 -2.77 4.38
N PRO A 65 4.78 -2.78 5.58
CA PRO A 65 4.42 -1.98 6.74
C PRO A 65 5.21 -0.67 6.89
N TRP A 66 5.92 -0.23 5.85
CA TRP A 66 6.91 0.86 5.94
C TRP A 66 6.50 2.15 5.24
N GLY A 67 5.68 2.08 4.20
CA GLY A 67 5.08 3.20 3.49
C GLY A 67 3.63 3.47 3.89
N THR A 68 2.99 4.41 3.19
CA THR A 68 1.63 4.90 3.50
C THR A 68 0.62 4.66 2.39
N SER A 69 1.03 3.96 1.33
CA SER A 69 0.25 3.75 0.11
C SER A 69 0.08 2.27 -0.19
N CYS A 70 -1.01 1.93 -0.86
CA CYS A 70 -1.21 0.64 -1.49
C CYS A 70 -1.80 0.88 -2.87
N TYR A 71 -1.06 0.54 -3.91
CA TYR A 71 -1.53 0.74 -5.27
C TYR A 71 -2.23 -0.51 -5.80
N MET A 72 -3.44 -0.33 -6.34
CA MET A 72 -4.18 -1.34 -7.07
C MET A 72 -4.12 -1.00 -8.57
N VAL A 73 -3.46 -1.85 -9.33
CA VAL A 73 -3.38 -1.72 -10.80
C VAL A 73 -4.42 -2.64 -11.41
N ARG A 74 -5.51 -2.09 -11.92
CA ARG A 74 -6.58 -2.87 -12.55
C ARG A 74 -6.22 -3.18 -14.00
N LEU A 75 -6.27 -4.46 -14.37
CA LEU A 75 -6.07 -4.95 -15.72
C LEU A 75 -7.39 -5.54 -16.27
N GLY A 76 -7.65 -5.30 -17.55
CA GLY A 76 -8.74 -5.94 -18.27
C GLY A 76 -8.48 -7.42 -18.56
N PRO A 77 -9.48 -8.14 -19.10
CA PRO A 77 -9.33 -9.54 -19.50
C PRO A 77 -8.30 -9.73 -20.63
N ASP A 78 -8.00 -8.67 -21.39
CA ASP A 78 -6.95 -8.61 -22.40
C ASP A 78 -5.54 -8.35 -21.83
N GLY A 79 -5.42 -8.23 -20.50
CA GLY A 79 -4.17 -7.98 -19.80
C GLY A 79 -3.68 -6.52 -19.86
N ARG A 80 -4.46 -5.61 -20.47
CA ARG A 80 -4.12 -4.19 -20.57
C ARG A 80 -4.56 -3.43 -19.31
N MET A 81 -3.77 -2.44 -18.94
CA MET A 81 -4.01 -1.63 -17.75
C MET A 81 -5.20 -0.70 -17.97
N ILE A 82 -6.15 -0.72 -17.03
CA ILE A 82 -7.33 0.14 -17.03
C ILE A 82 -7.15 1.31 -16.07
N SER A 83 -6.68 1.07 -14.85
CA SER A 83 -6.46 2.13 -13.86
C SER A 83 -5.34 1.78 -12.87
N ILE A 84 -4.81 2.81 -12.23
CA ILE A 84 -3.93 2.73 -11.07
C ILE A 84 -4.55 3.60 -9.98
N GLU A 85 -4.80 3.05 -8.81
CA GLU A 85 -5.44 3.76 -7.70
C GLU A 85 -4.67 3.51 -6.40
N ASP A 86 -4.43 4.56 -5.60
CA ASP A 86 -3.93 4.41 -4.23
C ASP A 86 -5.13 4.25 -3.29
N THR A 87 -5.26 3.05 -2.74
CA THR A 87 -6.41 2.66 -1.93
C THR A 87 -6.30 3.10 -0.47
N LEU A 88 -5.14 3.62 -0.04
CA LEU A 88 -4.94 4.14 1.30
C LEU A 88 -5.09 5.67 1.41
N LEU A 89 -5.39 6.34 0.28
CA LEU A 89 -5.76 7.75 0.30
C LEU A 89 -6.97 8.02 1.19
N TYR A 90 -7.06 9.25 1.72
CA TYR A 90 -8.17 9.66 2.59
C TYR A 90 -9.55 9.36 1.98
N ALA A 91 -9.77 9.73 0.72
CA ALA A 91 -11.03 9.50 0.03
C ALA A 91 -11.35 7.99 -0.12
N SER A 92 -10.35 7.17 -0.45
CA SER A 92 -10.51 5.73 -0.68
C SER A 92 -10.93 4.97 0.57
N ARG A 93 -10.48 5.40 1.76
CA ARG A 93 -10.78 4.75 3.05
C ARG A 93 -12.26 4.83 3.45
N PHE A 94 -13.02 5.77 2.89
CA PHE A 94 -14.46 5.87 3.12
C PHE A 94 -15.28 4.77 2.44
N SER A 95 -14.66 3.96 1.58
CA SER A 95 -15.31 2.79 0.99
C SER A 95 -15.54 1.65 1.98
N ILE A 96 -14.94 1.69 3.17
CA ILE A 96 -15.13 0.64 4.19
C ILE A 96 -16.38 0.92 5.00
N GLU A 97 -17.28 -0.04 5.02
CA GLU A 97 -18.56 0.05 5.73
C GLU A 97 -18.71 -1.08 6.77
N PRO A 98 -19.47 -0.84 7.86
CA PRO A 98 -19.86 -1.91 8.78
C PRO A 98 -20.52 -3.08 8.05
N GLY A 99 -20.24 -4.30 8.51
CA GLY A 99 -20.77 -5.53 7.91
C GLY A 99 -19.89 -6.15 6.80
N MET A 100 -18.90 -5.43 6.27
CA MET A 100 -17.96 -6.00 5.29
C MET A 100 -17.13 -7.14 5.90
N THR A 101 -16.80 -8.16 5.11
CA THR A 101 -15.90 -9.23 5.52
C THR A 101 -14.42 -8.80 5.45
N PRO A 102 -13.51 -9.48 6.16
CA PRO A 102 -12.08 -9.20 6.06
C PRO A 102 -11.54 -9.28 4.62
N GLU A 103 -12.04 -10.18 3.79
CA GLU A 103 -11.67 -10.31 2.38
C GLU A 103 -12.12 -9.10 1.55
N GLN A 104 -13.34 -8.59 1.80
CA GLN A 104 -13.83 -7.37 1.16
C GLN A 104 -12.95 -6.17 1.54
N VAL A 105 -12.55 -6.07 2.81
CA VAL A 105 -11.64 -5.01 3.28
C VAL A 105 -10.26 -5.16 2.64
N SER A 106 -9.67 -6.36 2.60
CA SER A 106 -8.39 -6.59 1.92
C SER A 106 -8.46 -6.30 0.42
N ARG A 107 -9.61 -6.54 -0.22
CA ARG A 107 -9.80 -6.22 -1.64
C ARG A 107 -9.81 -4.70 -1.87
N LEU A 108 -10.35 -3.94 -0.92
CA LEU A 108 -10.44 -2.48 -1.01
C LEU A 108 -9.15 -1.79 -0.58
N LEU A 109 -8.50 -2.21 0.52
CA LEU A 109 -7.32 -1.53 1.08
C LEU A 109 -5.98 -2.19 0.76
N GLY A 110 -6.00 -3.41 0.24
CA GLY A 110 -4.81 -4.25 0.09
C GLY A 110 -4.24 -4.75 1.42
N ARG A 111 -3.02 -5.28 1.37
CA ARG A 111 -2.32 -5.84 2.53
C ARG A 111 -2.14 -4.83 3.65
N GLU A 112 -2.59 -5.23 4.83
CA GLU A 112 -2.43 -4.52 6.09
C GLU A 112 -0.99 -4.51 6.62
N ARG A 113 -0.70 -3.55 7.51
CA ARG A 113 0.54 -3.44 8.25
C ARG A 113 0.62 -4.50 9.36
N SER A 114 -0.47 -4.68 10.10
CA SER A 114 -0.55 -5.60 11.23
C SER A 114 -1.98 -6.07 11.49
N ARG A 115 -2.10 -7.21 12.18
CA ARG A 115 -3.36 -7.79 12.68
C ARG A 115 -3.19 -8.12 14.15
N VAL A 116 -4.12 -7.69 14.99
CA VAL A 116 -4.07 -7.92 16.44
C VAL A 116 -5.46 -8.27 16.96
N PHE A 117 -5.57 -9.41 17.63
CA PHE A 117 -6.79 -9.80 18.34
C PHE A 117 -6.77 -9.32 19.79
N PHE A 118 -7.79 -8.57 20.19
CA PHE A 118 -7.99 -8.08 21.55
C PHE A 118 -9.04 -8.92 22.27
N SER A 119 -8.59 -9.77 23.20
CA SER A 119 -9.44 -10.75 23.91
C SER A 119 -10.56 -10.12 24.74
N LEU A 120 -10.31 -8.99 25.41
CA LEU A 120 -11.29 -8.33 26.28
C LEU A 120 -12.48 -7.75 25.50
N SER A 121 -12.23 -7.07 24.38
CA SER A 121 -13.27 -6.52 23.51
C SER A 121 -13.84 -7.54 22.52
N ARG A 122 -13.13 -8.67 22.32
CA ARG A 122 -13.36 -9.67 21.27
C ARG A 122 -13.35 -9.04 19.88
N GLU A 123 -12.36 -8.19 19.62
CA GLU A 123 -12.16 -7.53 18.33
C GLU A 123 -10.88 -8.05 17.67
N ASP A 124 -10.93 -8.37 16.38
CA ASP A 124 -9.74 -8.48 15.54
C ASP A 124 -9.51 -7.12 14.87
N VAL A 125 -8.33 -6.55 15.00
CA VAL A 125 -8.03 -5.19 14.56
C VAL A 125 -6.89 -5.23 13.58
N TRP A 126 -7.16 -4.77 12.37
CA TRP A 126 -6.17 -4.66 11.32
C TRP A 126 -5.82 -3.18 11.14
N ASP A 127 -4.55 -2.87 10.94
CA ASP A 127 -4.10 -1.49 10.76
C ASP A 127 -3.25 -1.30 9.51
N TRP A 128 -3.32 -0.09 8.94
CA TRP A 128 -2.50 0.37 7.83
C TRP A 128 -1.84 1.70 8.23
N ASN A 129 -0.55 1.87 7.89
CA ASN A 129 0.03 3.21 7.88
C ASN A 129 -0.59 4.00 6.73
N VAL A 130 -0.99 5.25 7.00
CA VAL A 130 -1.60 6.13 6.01
C VAL A 130 -0.96 7.52 6.11
N MET A 131 -1.08 8.31 5.05
CA MET A 131 -0.54 9.67 5.07
C MET A 131 -1.30 10.51 6.13
N PRO A 132 -0.60 11.16 7.09
CA PRO A 132 -1.23 12.02 8.07
C PRO A 132 -1.77 13.30 7.41
N ASP A 133 -2.74 13.97 8.05
CA ASP A 133 -3.29 15.24 7.56
C ASP A 133 -2.36 16.44 7.83
N GLN A 134 -1.44 16.29 8.78
CA GLN A 134 -0.49 17.29 9.23
C GLN A 134 0.87 16.64 9.48
N SER A 135 1.92 17.47 9.50
CA SER A 135 3.26 17.02 9.87
C SER A 135 3.38 16.83 11.39
N GLY A 136 4.42 16.10 11.82
CA GLY A 136 4.76 15.93 13.24
C GLY A 136 4.27 14.64 13.88
N TYR A 137 3.49 13.83 13.17
CA TYR A 137 3.07 12.52 13.65
C TYR A 137 2.85 11.53 12.50
N LYS A 138 2.77 10.23 12.81
CA LYS A 138 2.37 9.17 11.87
C LYS A 138 0.92 8.77 12.14
N LEU A 139 0.17 8.45 11.09
CA LEU A 139 -1.23 8.07 11.21
C LEU A 139 -1.43 6.59 10.87
N ARG A 140 -2.22 5.91 11.68
CA ARG A 140 -2.75 4.57 11.39
C ARG A 140 -4.24 4.64 11.17
N PHE A 141 -4.72 3.96 10.12
CA PHE A 141 -6.13 3.67 9.93
C PHE A 141 -6.40 2.25 10.40
N ASN A 142 -7.38 2.08 11.29
CA ASN A 142 -7.69 0.78 11.88
C ASN A 142 -9.10 0.34 11.49
N VAL A 143 -9.22 -0.91 11.09
CA VAL A 143 -10.50 -1.59 10.86
C VAL A 143 -10.69 -2.61 11.96
N HIS A 144 -11.78 -2.49 12.71
CA HIS A 144 -12.12 -3.38 13.81
C HIS A 144 -13.19 -4.37 13.34
N PHE A 145 -12.88 -5.65 13.43
CA PHE A 145 -13.78 -6.75 13.11
C PHE A 145 -14.34 -7.37 14.38
N LYS A 146 -15.62 -7.73 14.36
CA LYS A 146 -16.28 -8.51 15.41
C LYS A 146 -17.22 -9.49 14.76
N ASN A 147 -17.18 -10.75 15.20
CA ASN A 147 -17.96 -11.84 14.60
C ASN A 147 -17.73 -11.99 13.07
N GLY A 148 -16.50 -11.72 12.60
CA GLY A 148 -16.12 -11.91 11.20
C GLY A 148 -16.53 -10.79 10.25
N THR A 149 -17.04 -9.66 10.74
CA THR A 149 -17.38 -8.51 9.90
C THR A 149 -16.90 -7.19 10.53
N VAL A 150 -16.77 -6.15 9.70
CA VAL A 150 -16.42 -4.80 10.16
C VAL A 150 -17.45 -4.32 11.18
N PHE A 151 -16.98 -4.02 12.39
CA PHE A 151 -17.77 -3.48 13.48
C PHE A 151 -17.63 -1.96 13.57
N ARG A 152 -16.41 -1.44 13.44
CA ARG A 152 -16.11 -0.01 13.50
C ARG A 152 -14.78 0.33 12.86
N LEU A 153 -14.58 1.61 12.60
CA LEU A 153 -13.32 2.18 12.12
C LEU A 153 -12.73 3.07 13.21
N SER A 154 -11.41 3.22 13.22
CA SER A 154 -10.75 4.23 14.05
C SER A 154 -9.46 4.71 13.41
N GLN A 155 -8.86 5.75 14.00
CA GLN A 155 -7.52 6.18 13.65
C GLN A 155 -6.67 6.30 14.90
N SER A 156 -5.37 6.08 14.77
CA SER A 156 -4.41 6.22 15.86
C SER A 156 -3.23 7.05 15.42
N THR A 157 -2.95 8.09 16.17
CA THR A 157 -1.77 8.93 16.00
C THR A 157 -0.59 8.30 16.74
N VAL A 158 0.52 8.16 16.03
CA VAL A 158 1.79 7.68 16.59
C VAL A 158 2.78 8.83 16.52
N PHE A 159 3.12 9.37 17.69
CA PHE A 159 4.19 10.34 17.80
C PHE A 159 5.53 9.61 17.74
N PRO A 160 6.51 10.12 16.97
CA PRO A 160 7.87 9.64 17.14
C PRO A 160 8.30 9.93 18.57
N ASP A 161 8.99 8.97 19.21
CA ASP A 161 9.62 9.24 20.50
C ASP A 161 10.49 10.48 20.34
N LYS A 162 10.27 11.49 21.18
CA LYS A 162 11.21 12.60 21.28
C LYS A 162 12.51 11.98 21.78
N PHE A 163 13.50 11.89 20.90
CA PHE A 163 14.88 11.86 21.39
C PHE A 163 15.05 13.20 22.11
N PHE A 164 14.97 13.19 23.44
CA PHE A 164 15.43 14.28 24.27
C PHE A 164 16.92 14.03 24.48
N PRO A 165 17.85 14.62 23.69
CA PRO A 165 19.19 14.78 24.20
C PRO A 165 19.10 15.81 25.34
N PHE A 166 19.94 15.65 26.37
CA PHE A 166 20.10 16.52 27.54
C PHE A 166 19.17 16.22 28.74
N GLU A 167 19.56 15.21 29.52
CA GLU A 167 19.70 15.40 30.97
C GLU A 167 21.18 15.73 31.21
N ASP A 168 21.45 16.93 31.74
CA ASP A 168 22.62 17.28 32.57
C ASP A 168 22.15 18.31 33.60
#